data_AF-A0A519XXR8-F1
#
_entry.id   AF-A0A519XXR8-F1
#
_cell.length_a   1.000
_cell.length_b   1.000
_cell.length_c   1.000
_cell.angle_alpha   90.00
_cell.angle_beta   90.00
_cell.angle_gamma   90.00
#
_symmetry.space_group_name_H-M   'P 1'
#
loop_
_entity.id
_entity.type
_entity.pdbx_description
1 polymer ?
#
loop_
_entity_poly.entity_id
_entity_poly.type
_entity_poly.pdbx_seq_one_letter_code
_entity_poly.pdbx_strand_id
1 'polypeptide(L)'
;MKNKILLCLFLSLAISTVKAQGEYQNKIYKDYIKTVECYNTSKEQSFPVINLKSSETLTFAFDDLRGGQKNFTYVVEHCTWDWKSSRINILDYLEGVQQDILFNYRYSFNTLVKFTHYQMTFPNDQMKVKIGGNYILKIYEDNDPNKVVITQRFHVLNNTINIGAEVVPAT
;
A
#
# COMPACT_ATOMS: atom_id res chain seq x y z
N MET A 1 39.86 31.59 24.15
CA MET A 1 38.63 30.98 24.72
C MET A 1 37.35 31.33 23.95
N LYS A 2 37.22 32.54 23.35
CA LYS A 2 36.06 32.91 22.52
C LYS A 2 35.82 32.03 21.27
N ASN A 3 36.87 31.56 20.60
CA ASN A 3 36.73 30.75 19.38
C ASN A 3 36.27 29.29 19.64
N LYS A 4 36.45 28.78 20.87
CA LYS A 4 35.96 27.43 21.24
C LYS A 4 34.46 27.42 21.53
N ILE A 5 33.90 28.54 22.00
CA ILE A 5 32.46 28.72 22.26
C ILE A 5 31.68 28.83 20.93
N LEU A 6 32.25 29.51 19.93
CA LEU A 6 31.65 29.65 18.60
C LEU A 6 31.59 28.30 17.84
N LEU A 7 32.57 27.42 18.05
CA LEU A 7 32.60 26.06 17.47
C LEU A 7 31.52 25.15 18.08
N CYS A 8 31.21 25.30 19.37
CA CYS A 8 30.13 24.56 20.02
C CYS A 8 28.73 25.00 19.57
N LEU A 9 28.51 26.30 19.30
CA LEU A 9 27.23 26.80 18.80
C LEU A 9 26.93 26.32 17.37
N PHE A 10 27.97 26.13 16.54
CA PHE A 10 27.81 25.59 15.19
C PHE A 10 27.53 24.08 15.19
N LEU A 11 28.00 23.35 16.21
CA LEU A 11 27.77 21.91 16.37
C LEU A 11 26.34 21.59 16.86
N SER A 12 25.71 22.49 17.64
CA SER A 12 24.32 22.33 18.10
C SER A 12 23.27 22.61 17.01
N LEU A 13 23.64 23.24 15.89
CA LEU A 13 22.73 23.48 14.76
C LEU A 13 22.68 22.32 13.75
N ALA A 14 23.54 21.30 13.93
CA ALA A 14 23.63 20.13 13.08
C ALA A 14 22.84 18.91 13.61
N ILE A 15 21.88 19.13 14.52
CA ILE A 15 20.83 18.12 14.78
C ILE A 15 19.85 18.20 13.60
N SER A 16 20.31 17.72 12.45
CA SER A 16 19.46 17.40 11.32
C SER A 16 18.32 16.54 11.86
N THR A 17 17.09 17.03 11.68
CA THR A 17 15.89 16.25 11.94
C THR A 17 15.94 15.03 11.04
N VAL A 18 16.44 13.91 11.57
CA VAL A 18 16.25 12.61 10.93
C VAL A 18 14.75 12.41 10.93
N LYS A 19 14.10 12.71 9.78
CA LYS A 19 12.73 12.28 9.56
C LYS A 19 12.78 10.76 9.56
N ALA A 20 12.47 10.16 10.71
CA ALA A 20 12.15 8.75 10.78
C ALA A 20 11.11 8.50 9.68
N GLN A 21 11.35 7.52 8.80
CA GLN A 21 10.32 7.08 7.88
C GLN A 21 9.12 6.66 8.74
N GLY A 22 8.03 7.41 8.61
CA GLY A 22 6.79 7.11 9.29
C GLY A 22 6.30 5.73 8.87
N GLU A 23 5.68 5.04 9.81
CA GLU A 23 4.99 3.78 9.54
C GLU A 23 3.92 4.00 8.47
N TYR A 24 3.95 3.21 7.39
CA TYR A 24 2.90 3.25 6.37
C TYR A 24 1.62 2.69 6.96
N GLN A 25 0.51 3.42 6.93
CA GLN A 25 -0.80 2.96 7.45
C GLN A 25 -1.82 2.77 6.33
N ASN A 26 -2.93 2.09 6.61
CA ASN A 26 -4.11 2.18 5.76
C ASN A 26 -4.67 3.59 5.90
N LYS A 27 -4.63 4.37 4.81
CA LYS A 27 -5.03 5.78 4.87
C LYS A 27 -5.66 6.23 3.55
N ILE A 28 -6.75 6.96 3.70
CA ILE A 28 -7.40 7.71 2.63
C ILE A 28 -6.97 9.16 2.79
N TYR A 29 -6.37 9.74 1.75
CA TYR A 29 -5.78 11.09 1.79
C TYR A 29 -6.71 12.16 1.21
N LYS A 30 -7.80 11.74 0.56
CA LYS A 30 -8.70 12.60 -0.18
C LYS A 30 -10.15 12.32 0.22
N ASP A 31 -10.90 13.36 0.56
CA ASP A 31 -12.25 13.22 1.11
C ASP A 31 -13.27 12.67 0.10
N TYR A 32 -13.01 12.84 -1.20
CA TYR A 32 -13.84 12.30 -2.28
C TYR A 32 -13.62 10.80 -2.55
N ILE A 33 -12.62 10.20 -1.93
CA ILE A 33 -12.39 8.75 -2.02
C ILE A 33 -13.15 8.06 -0.89
N LYS A 34 -13.96 7.06 -1.24
CA LYS A 34 -14.80 6.30 -0.32
C LYS A 34 -14.72 4.80 -0.62
N THR A 35 -15.26 4.01 0.31
CA THR A 35 -15.45 2.56 0.15
C THR A 35 -14.16 1.84 -0.25
N VAL A 36 -13.04 2.18 0.39
CA VAL A 36 -11.77 1.51 0.11
C VAL A 36 -11.82 0.10 0.71
N GLU A 37 -11.67 -0.90 -0.14
CA GLU A 37 -11.74 -2.31 0.20
C GLU A 37 -10.50 -3.05 -0.32
N CYS A 38 -10.02 -4.01 0.47
CA CYS A 38 -8.94 -4.90 0.07
C CYS A 38 -9.10 -6.24 0.77
N TYR A 39 -9.29 -7.31 -0.01
CA TYR A 39 -9.58 -8.65 0.51
C TYR A 39 -9.07 -9.72 -0.46
N ASN A 40 -8.93 -10.96 0.01
CA ASN A 40 -8.64 -12.09 -0.88
C ASN A 40 -9.82 -12.32 -1.84
N THR A 41 -9.59 -12.31 -3.15
CA THR A 41 -10.64 -12.38 -4.20
C THR A 41 -11.61 -13.54 -4.01
N SER A 42 -11.17 -14.66 -3.46
CA SER A 42 -12.01 -15.85 -3.21
C SER A 42 -12.85 -15.78 -1.93
N LYS A 43 -12.57 -14.81 -1.05
CA LYS A 43 -13.15 -14.64 0.28
C LYS A 43 -13.43 -13.16 0.53
N GLU A 44 -14.60 -12.70 0.10
CA GLU A 44 -15.03 -11.31 0.29
C GLU A 44 -14.96 -10.91 1.77
N GLN A 45 -14.56 -9.66 2.03
CA GLN A 45 -14.37 -9.09 3.38
C GLN A 45 -13.29 -9.77 4.24
N SER A 46 -12.51 -10.71 3.68
CA SER A 46 -11.38 -11.29 4.39
C SER A 46 -10.24 -10.30 4.59
N PHE A 47 -9.35 -10.63 5.52
CA PHE A 47 -8.09 -9.91 5.68
C PHE A 47 -7.25 -10.00 4.38
N PRO A 48 -6.56 -8.93 3.96
CA PRO A 48 -5.85 -8.87 2.68
C PRO A 48 -4.55 -9.68 2.73
N VAL A 49 -4.69 -11.00 2.60
CA VAL A 49 -3.60 -11.96 2.61
C VAL A 49 -3.74 -12.97 1.47
N ILE A 50 -2.60 -13.30 0.87
CA ILE A 50 -2.46 -14.32 -0.18
C ILE A 50 -1.21 -15.17 0.06
N ASN A 51 -1.21 -16.39 -0.45
CA ASN A 51 -0.03 -17.26 -0.45
C ASN A 51 0.87 -16.97 -1.66
N LEU A 52 2.17 -16.86 -1.41
CA LEU A 52 3.21 -16.75 -2.42
C LEU A 52 3.18 -17.97 -3.35
N LYS A 53 3.39 -17.76 -4.66
CA LYS A 53 3.36 -18.83 -5.68
C LYS A 53 2.06 -19.64 -5.72
N SER A 54 0.94 -19.03 -5.30
CA SER A 54 -0.40 -19.61 -5.44
C SER A 54 -1.19 -18.89 -6.54
N SER A 55 -2.41 -19.38 -6.81
CA SER A 55 -3.40 -18.70 -7.66
C SER A 55 -4.26 -17.69 -6.88
N GLU A 56 -4.01 -17.49 -5.58
CA GLU A 56 -4.75 -16.53 -4.78
C GLU A 56 -4.40 -15.10 -5.24
N THR A 57 -5.43 -14.25 -5.25
CA THR A 57 -5.31 -12.84 -5.58
C THR A 57 -6.05 -12.01 -4.54
N LEU A 58 -5.71 -10.72 -4.49
CA LEU A 58 -6.43 -9.70 -3.76
C LEU A 58 -7.30 -8.92 -4.74
N THR A 59 -8.53 -8.62 -4.34
CA THR A 59 -9.32 -7.56 -4.93
C THR A 59 -9.09 -6.29 -4.12
N PHE A 60 -8.71 -5.21 -4.81
CA PHE A 60 -8.67 -3.87 -4.25
C PHE A 60 -9.65 -2.98 -5.00
N ALA A 61 -10.50 -2.26 -4.29
CA ALA A 61 -11.50 -1.40 -4.89
C ALA A 61 -11.73 -0.12 -4.08
N PHE A 62 -12.21 0.93 -4.74
CA PHE A 62 -12.65 2.18 -4.11
C PHE A 62 -13.59 2.97 -5.02
N ASP A 63 -14.30 3.93 -4.43
CA ASP A 63 -15.17 4.86 -5.15
C ASP A 63 -14.60 6.28 -5.13
N ASP A 64 -14.62 6.95 -6.28
CA ASP A 64 -14.37 8.39 -6.42
C ASP A 64 -15.70 9.14 -6.62
N LEU A 65 -16.11 9.91 -5.61
CA LEU A 65 -17.37 10.66 -5.59
C LEU A 65 -17.39 11.89 -6.52
N ARG A 66 -16.26 12.25 -7.15
CA ARG A 66 -16.25 13.32 -8.17
C ARG A 66 -16.93 12.87 -9.46
N GLY A 67 -17.04 11.56 -9.68
CA GLY A 67 -17.50 10.97 -10.92
C GLY A 67 -16.58 11.23 -12.11
N GLY A 68 -16.98 10.72 -13.27
CA GLY A 68 -16.18 10.76 -14.51
C GLY A 68 -14.90 9.91 -14.42
N GLN A 69 -14.13 9.88 -15.49
CA GLN A 69 -12.86 9.16 -15.52
C GLN A 69 -11.72 10.04 -14.98
N LYS A 70 -10.94 9.47 -14.08
CA LYS A 70 -9.67 9.97 -13.55
C LYS A 70 -8.55 8.96 -13.80
N ASN A 71 -7.33 9.47 -13.90
CA ASN A 71 -6.14 8.68 -14.10
C ASN A 71 -5.53 8.34 -12.75
N PHE A 72 -5.70 7.08 -12.33
CA PHE A 72 -5.02 6.53 -11.16
C PHE A 72 -3.92 5.58 -11.59
N THR A 73 -2.80 5.62 -10.86
CA THR A 73 -1.69 4.68 -11.00
C THR A 73 -1.42 4.02 -9.66
N TYR A 74 -0.85 2.82 -9.68
CA TYR A 74 -0.54 2.09 -8.47
C TYR A 74 0.89 1.56 -8.47
N VAL A 75 1.47 1.52 -7.27
CA VAL A 75 2.75 0.85 -6.98
C VAL A 75 2.59 -0.06 -5.78
N VAL A 76 3.41 -1.12 -5.75
CA VAL A 76 3.53 -2.04 -4.61
C VAL A 76 4.94 -1.94 -4.04
N GLU A 77 5.03 -1.67 -2.74
CA GLU A 77 6.30 -1.53 -2.04
C GLU A 77 6.40 -2.56 -0.90
N HIS A 78 7.50 -3.32 -0.89
CA HIS A 78 7.79 -4.26 0.19
C HIS A 78 8.13 -3.52 1.49
N CYS A 79 7.56 -3.99 2.60
CA CYS A 79 7.67 -3.40 3.91
C CYS A 79 8.33 -4.35 4.92
N THR A 80 8.95 -3.79 5.94
CA THR A 80 9.39 -4.49 7.15
C THR A 80 8.20 -4.87 8.05
N TRP A 81 8.47 -5.61 9.13
CA TRP A 81 7.47 -6.01 10.11
C TRP A 81 6.78 -4.80 10.79
N ASP A 82 7.51 -3.68 10.93
CA ASP A 82 7.02 -2.42 11.48
C ASP A 82 6.51 -1.46 10.40
N TRP A 83 6.10 -1.98 9.24
CA TRP A 83 5.47 -1.25 8.14
C TRP A 83 6.26 -0.03 7.64
N LYS A 84 7.58 -0.11 7.64
CA LYS A 84 8.46 0.83 6.96
C LYS A 84 8.92 0.23 5.64
N SER A 85 9.39 1.08 4.73
CA SER A 85 10.06 0.60 3.51
C SER A 85 11.18 -0.37 3.86
N SER A 86 11.20 -1.56 3.27
CA SER A 86 12.33 -2.48 3.46
C SER A 86 13.60 -2.02 2.75
N ARG A 87 13.47 -1.09 1.80
CA ARG A 87 14.55 -0.62 0.91
C ARG A 87 15.21 -1.74 0.10
N ILE A 88 14.58 -2.91 0.01
CA ILE A 88 14.97 -3.97 -0.91
C ILE A 88 14.82 -3.42 -2.33
N ASN A 89 15.75 -3.77 -3.22
CA ASN A 89 15.63 -3.36 -4.62
C ASN A 89 14.32 -3.91 -5.20
N ILE A 90 13.56 -3.06 -5.92
CA ILE A 90 12.28 -3.46 -6.51
C ILE A 90 12.41 -4.69 -7.39
N LEU A 91 13.52 -4.82 -8.10
CA LEU A 91 13.81 -5.96 -8.96
C LEU A 91 14.05 -7.25 -8.18
N ASP A 92 14.24 -7.22 -6.86
CA ASP A 92 14.42 -8.42 -6.03
C ASP A 92 13.09 -8.96 -5.51
N TYR A 93 12.10 -8.10 -5.25
CA TYR A 93 10.81 -8.49 -4.68
C TYR A 93 9.63 -8.47 -5.66
N LEU A 94 9.77 -7.80 -6.81
CA LEU A 94 8.71 -7.62 -7.80
C LEU A 94 9.18 -8.08 -9.19
N GLU A 95 8.27 -8.70 -9.94
CA GLU A 95 8.43 -9.05 -11.34
C GLU A 95 7.39 -8.30 -12.17
N GLY A 96 7.81 -7.81 -13.35
CA GLY A 96 6.96 -7.04 -14.26
C GLY A 96 7.19 -5.52 -14.15
N VAL A 97 6.14 -4.74 -14.37
CA VAL A 97 6.22 -3.28 -14.32
C VAL A 97 6.28 -2.78 -12.87
N GLN A 98 7.02 -1.69 -12.64
CA GLN A 98 7.16 -1.11 -11.30
C GLN A 98 5.95 -0.28 -10.87
N GLN A 99 5.20 0.21 -11.85
CA GLN A 99 3.99 0.98 -11.69
C GLN A 99 3.07 0.71 -12.88
N ASP A 100 1.77 0.71 -12.64
CA ASP A 100 0.77 0.48 -13.66
C ASP A 100 -0.46 1.39 -13.46
N ILE A 101 -1.29 1.51 -14.48
CA ILE A 101 -2.48 2.35 -14.49
C ILE A 101 -3.70 1.51 -14.10
N LEU A 102 -4.58 2.08 -13.29
CA LEU A 102 -5.85 1.45 -12.92
C LEU A 102 -6.90 1.71 -14.01
N PHE A 103 -7.08 0.76 -14.92
CA PHE A 103 -7.99 0.88 -16.06
C PHE A 103 -9.39 0.29 -15.84
N ASN A 104 -9.56 -0.61 -14.87
CA ASN A 104 -10.86 -1.23 -14.63
C ASN A 104 -11.70 -0.32 -13.72
N TYR A 105 -12.67 0.37 -14.33
CA TYR A 105 -13.60 1.23 -13.65
C TYR A 105 -15.01 1.15 -14.24
N ARG A 106 -16.01 1.51 -13.44
CA ARG A 106 -17.41 1.61 -13.85
C ARG A 106 -18.06 2.86 -13.27
N TYR A 107 -18.92 3.51 -14.04
CA TYR A 107 -19.71 4.63 -13.56
C TYR A 107 -20.87 4.15 -12.70
N SER A 108 -21.19 4.91 -11.66
CA SER A 108 -22.46 4.78 -10.94
C SER A 108 -23.66 4.94 -11.87
N PHE A 109 -24.68 4.11 -11.66
CA PHE A 109 -25.91 4.09 -12.44
C PHE A 109 -27.13 4.24 -11.53
N ASN A 110 -28.03 5.18 -11.85
CA ASN A 110 -29.25 5.48 -11.07
C ASN A 110 -29.03 5.69 -9.56
N THR A 111 -27.89 6.28 -9.17
CA THR A 111 -27.60 6.67 -7.79
C THR A 111 -27.86 8.16 -7.55
N LEU A 112 -28.23 8.52 -6.31
CA LEU A 112 -28.38 9.93 -5.89
C LEU A 112 -27.03 10.66 -5.88
N VAL A 113 -25.98 10.01 -5.39
CA VAL A 113 -24.60 10.51 -5.42
C VAL A 113 -23.87 9.84 -6.56
N LYS A 114 -23.30 10.63 -7.46
CA LYS A 114 -22.47 10.12 -8.55
C LYS A 114 -21.11 9.69 -8.01
N PHE A 115 -20.64 8.55 -8.47
CA PHE A 115 -19.28 8.07 -8.26
C PHE A 115 -18.76 7.29 -9.46
N THR A 116 -17.46 7.10 -9.52
CA THR A 116 -16.77 6.14 -10.38
C THR A 116 -16.12 5.11 -9.50
N HIS A 117 -16.48 3.84 -9.70
CA HIS A 117 -15.91 2.72 -8.96
C HIS A 117 -14.69 2.19 -9.70
N TYR A 118 -13.58 2.10 -8.99
CA TYR A 118 -12.30 1.59 -9.49
C TYR A 118 -12.00 0.26 -8.83
N GLN A 119 -11.48 -0.69 -9.59
CA GLN A 119 -11.12 -2.00 -9.08
C GLN A 119 -9.84 -2.51 -9.75
N MET A 120 -9.03 -3.26 -9.01
CA MET A 120 -7.97 -4.08 -9.59
C MET A 120 -7.80 -5.39 -8.84
N THR A 121 -7.14 -6.34 -9.49
CA THR A 121 -6.67 -7.57 -8.87
C THR A 121 -5.16 -7.57 -8.79
N PHE A 122 -4.63 -8.15 -7.71
CA PHE A 122 -3.19 -8.27 -7.49
C PHE A 122 -2.83 -9.61 -6.82
N PRO A 123 -1.78 -10.34 -7.24
CA PRO A 123 -0.98 -10.14 -8.45
C PRO A 123 -1.82 -10.17 -9.72
N ASN A 124 -1.26 -9.65 -10.82
CA ASN A 124 -1.87 -9.68 -12.14
C ASN A 124 -0.79 -9.93 -13.22
N ASP A 125 -1.18 -9.82 -14.50
CA ASP A 125 -0.27 -10.08 -15.62
C ASP A 125 0.87 -9.06 -15.73
N GLN A 126 0.67 -7.84 -15.23
CA GLN A 126 1.67 -6.78 -15.30
C GLN A 126 2.62 -6.79 -14.11
N MET A 127 2.17 -7.26 -12.93
CA MET A 127 2.91 -7.13 -11.68
C MET A 127 2.71 -8.33 -10.75
N LYS A 128 3.82 -8.99 -10.37
CA LYS A 128 3.83 -10.17 -9.48
C LYS A 128 4.88 -10.06 -8.38
N VAL A 129 4.56 -10.56 -7.20
CA VAL A 129 5.51 -10.64 -6.06
C VAL A 129 6.38 -11.89 -6.15
N LYS A 130 7.67 -11.73 -5.82
CA LYS A 130 8.65 -12.83 -5.84
C LYS A 130 8.98 -13.40 -4.46
N ILE A 131 8.76 -12.61 -3.41
CA ILE A 131 9.03 -12.98 -2.02
C ILE A 131 7.80 -12.77 -1.15
N GLY A 132 7.77 -13.45 0.00
CA GLY A 132 6.76 -13.21 1.03
C GLY A 132 7.13 -12.00 1.87
N GLY A 133 6.15 -11.42 2.56
CA GLY A 133 6.36 -10.28 3.43
C GLY A 133 5.14 -9.38 3.56
N ASN A 134 5.36 -8.23 4.18
CA ASN A 134 4.39 -7.15 4.25
C ASN A 134 4.55 -6.27 3.00
N TYR A 135 3.43 -5.79 2.47
CA TYR A 135 3.43 -4.91 1.31
C TYR A 135 2.45 -3.76 1.51
N ILE A 136 2.82 -2.59 0.99
CA ILE A 136 1.94 -1.44 0.89
C ILE A 136 1.63 -1.18 -0.58
N LEU A 137 0.34 -1.14 -0.89
CA LEU A 137 -0.21 -0.64 -2.13
C LEU A 137 -0.39 0.88 -1.99
N LYS A 138 0.12 1.65 -2.95
CA LYS A 138 -0.08 3.10 -2.99
C LYS A 138 -0.76 3.48 -4.31
N ILE A 139 -1.81 4.29 -4.21
CA ILE A 139 -2.55 4.81 -5.35
C ILE A 139 -2.23 6.30 -5.51
N TYR A 140 -1.89 6.72 -6.72
CA TYR A 140 -1.57 8.10 -7.06
C TYR A 140 -2.48 8.63 -8.17
N GLU A 141 -2.80 9.92 -8.12
CA GLU A 141 -3.40 10.64 -9.25
C GLU A 141 -2.34 11.11 -10.24
N ASP A 142 -2.73 11.18 -11.53
CA ASP A 142 -1.95 11.81 -12.60
C ASP A 142 -0.53 11.29 -12.77
N ASN A 143 -0.26 10.04 -12.34
CA ASN A 143 1.09 9.47 -12.37
C ASN A 143 2.11 10.30 -11.56
N ASP A 144 1.67 10.97 -10.49
CA ASP A 144 2.53 11.80 -9.64
C ASP A 144 2.65 11.19 -8.24
N PRO A 145 3.83 10.68 -7.85
CA PRO A 145 4.07 10.12 -6.51
C PRO A 145 3.79 11.09 -5.35
N ASN A 146 3.74 12.40 -5.62
CA ASN A 146 3.37 13.41 -4.61
C ASN A 146 1.85 13.53 -4.41
N LYS A 147 1.05 12.98 -5.33
CA LYS A 147 -0.42 12.99 -5.30
C LYS A 147 -0.98 11.64 -4.83
N VAL A 148 -0.47 11.13 -3.71
CA VAL A 148 -1.03 9.93 -3.08
C VAL A 148 -2.47 10.16 -2.64
N VAL A 149 -3.34 9.20 -2.97
CA VAL A 149 -4.77 9.24 -2.60
C VAL A 149 -5.14 8.14 -1.62
N ILE A 150 -4.51 6.96 -1.72
CA ILE A 150 -4.74 5.82 -0.84
C ILE A 150 -3.42 5.12 -0.57
N THR A 151 -3.23 4.68 0.67
CA THR A 151 -2.28 3.62 1.04
C THR A 151 -3.04 2.46 1.66
N GLN A 152 -2.74 1.23 1.23
CA GLN A 152 -3.41 0.01 1.67
C GLN A 152 -2.40 -1.11 1.91
N ARG A 153 -2.37 -1.62 3.13
CA ARG A 153 -1.52 -2.74 3.57
C ARG A 153 -2.12 -4.06 3.09
N PHE A 154 -1.24 -4.99 2.74
CA PHE A 154 -1.58 -6.39 2.51
C PHE A 154 -0.38 -7.29 2.78
N HIS A 155 -0.62 -8.60 2.79
CA HIS A 155 0.36 -9.60 3.18
C HIS A 155 0.51 -10.68 2.12
N VAL A 156 1.75 -11.13 1.94
CA VAL A 156 2.08 -12.28 1.09
C VAL A 156 2.77 -13.32 1.95
N LEU A 157 2.12 -14.46 2.18
CA LEU A 157 2.64 -15.52 3.02
C LEU A 157 3.52 -16.47 2.21
N ASN A 158 4.73 -16.73 2.69
CA ASN A 158 5.53 -17.84 2.22
C ASN A 158 5.37 -19.00 3.21
N ASN A 159 4.44 -19.91 2.93
CA ASN A 159 4.04 -20.96 3.88
C ASN A 159 5.07 -22.10 3.94
N THR A 160 6.18 -21.87 4.63
CA THR A 160 7.25 -22.86 4.83
C THR A 160 7.12 -23.63 6.15
N ILE A 161 6.26 -23.17 7.06
CA ILE A 161 6.02 -23.76 8.38
C ILE A 161 4.53 -23.80 8.68
N ASN A 162 4.08 -24.82 9.41
CA ASN A 162 2.71 -24.91 9.90
C ASN A 162 2.61 -24.36 11.32
N ILE A 163 1.64 -23.47 11.57
CA ILE A 163 1.36 -22.90 12.90
C ILE A 163 0.02 -23.47 13.40
N GLY A 164 0.05 -24.19 14.52
CA GLY A 164 -1.16 -24.59 15.25
C GLY A 164 -1.48 -23.58 16.34
N ALA A 165 -2.72 -23.13 16.43
CA ALA A 165 -3.20 -22.24 17.48
C ALA A 165 -4.54 -22.75 18.02
N GLU A 166 -4.71 -22.65 19.34
CA GLU A 166 -5.96 -22.97 20.04
C GLU A 166 -6.34 -21.79 20.94
N VAL A 167 -7.62 -21.43 20.93
CA VAL A 167 -8.15 -20.36 21.78
C VAL A 167 -8.80 -21.00 22.99
N VAL A 168 -8.23 -20.75 24.17
CA VAL A 168 -8.76 -21.22 25.46
C VAL A 168 -9.25 -20.04 26.31
N PRO A 169 -10.25 -20.23 27.19
CA PRO A 169 -10.65 -19.20 28.15
C PRO A 169 -9.47 -18.74 29.00
N ALA A 170 -9.46 -17.46 29.39
CA ALA A 170 -8.47 -16.94 30.33
C ALA A 170 -8.57 -17.69 31.67
N THR A 171 -7.41 -18.02 32.23
CA THR A 171 -7.30 -18.64 33.56
C THR A 171 -7.07 -17.60 34.64
#